data_AF-A0A964RIW9-F1
#
_entry.id   AF-A0A964RIW9-F1
#
_cell.length_a   1.000
_cell.length_b   1.000
_cell.length_c   1.000
_cell.angle_alpha   90.00
_cell.angle_beta   90.00
_cell.angle_gamma   90.00
#
_symmetry.space_group_name_H-M   'P 1'
#
loop_
_entity.id
_entity.type
_entity.pdbx_description
1 polymer ?
#
loop_
_entity_poly.entity_id
_entity_poly.type
_entity_poly.pdbx_seq_one_letter_code
_entity_poly.pdbx_strand_id
1 'polypeptide(L)'
;MVDVAYFLALFLIFLRITSYFIAVEIFFPAGTPQIMQGAFSLILSFGIMSGIDYSTLNAMNSGYLLAFYAVSEIMTGLILGYITNLVFQIVKLAGEWMDIHAGFSMISILDPATHTSSTLLGNLSYFISLAFFFIVDGHHVVINMLVESTNVVPIGKTIVYQETLMGVMQNIFNFFALGIKIAIPLVLIIVITDVCLGLISRTVPTIPIMIFGVPIKNLLGLITYIILMPLILKLVGTAIYNLPNIFREIINLVPAVPVALIFAGDDKTEEATPKKKSDSRNKGQIARSKEVSVAITMVVCTLLISSLWGMLTNGFKDIIIYFLSLPMLTEFNQATVSNLVITVLIKIASYLFPFAIPIMIGGIVASLLQTGFLITKEPLKPSFGKLNPISGMKNMFSKRSVVDLLKNLVVITIISVIAYNYISSNYQNILGISNLYLPSLSDEVKNLVVGIFKQICIVLVIIAATDYFMQIRMHNKDMRMTKQEIKDEYKQSEGDPQLKGKIKQKQREMGMKRMMSSVADATVVITNPTHLAIAIKYEEGTNMEAPKVVAKGADYVALKIKSIAKDNDVPVIENKPLARLMYDRVEIDEDIPQDLYQAVAEILVIVMKLKKDK
;
A
#
# COMPACT_ATOMS: atom_id res chain seq x y z
N MET A 1 -75.20 -5.38 -35.70
CA MET A 1 -73.95 -5.29 -36.50
C MET A 1 -72.82 -5.01 -35.53
N VAL A 2 -71.61 -5.57 -35.72
CA VAL A 2 -70.46 -5.20 -34.89
C VAL A 2 -69.99 -3.82 -35.34
N ASP A 3 -69.75 -2.91 -34.39
CA ASP A 3 -69.16 -1.60 -34.70
C ASP A 3 -67.69 -1.80 -35.10
N VAL A 4 -67.32 -1.30 -36.27
CA VAL A 4 -65.97 -1.40 -36.82
C VAL A 4 -64.99 -0.59 -35.97
N ALA A 5 -65.41 0.55 -35.41
CA ALA A 5 -64.57 1.34 -34.50
C ALA A 5 -64.28 0.59 -33.20
N TYR A 6 -65.26 -0.13 -32.65
CA TYR A 6 -65.08 -0.96 -31.46
C TYR A 6 -64.10 -2.12 -31.69
N PHE A 7 -64.19 -2.80 -32.84
CA PHE A 7 -63.23 -3.85 -33.20
C PHE A 7 -61.82 -3.31 -33.42
N LEU A 8 -61.68 -2.14 -34.09
CA LEU A 8 -60.39 -1.48 -34.28
C LEU A 8 -59.77 -0.99 -32.95
N ALA A 9 -60.58 -0.47 -32.03
CA ALA A 9 -60.14 -0.12 -30.68
C ALA A 9 -59.54 -1.34 -29.97
N LEU A 10 -60.26 -2.48 -30.00
CA LEU A 10 -59.84 -3.71 -29.33
C LEU A 10 -58.53 -4.24 -29.91
N PHE A 11 -58.38 -4.21 -31.23
CA PHE A 11 -57.16 -4.64 -31.91
C PHE A 11 -55.96 -3.75 -31.57
N LEU A 12 -56.13 -2.41 -31.55
CA LEU A 12 -55.06 -1.46 -31.27
C LEU A 12 -54.60 -1.52 -29.79
N ILE A 13 -55.53 -1.62 -28.84
CA ILE A 13 -55.22 -1.85 -27.41
C ILE A 13 -54.52 -3.20 -27.22
N PHE A 14 -54.99 -4.25 -27.91
CA PHE A 14 -54.37 -5.58 -27.87
C PHE A 14 -52.92 -5.57 -28.35
N LEU A 15 -52.58 -4.80 -29.39
CA LEU A 15 -51.20 -4.63 -29.81
C LEU A 15 -50.34 -3.93 -28.75
N ARG A 16 -50.84 -2.86 -28.11
CA ARG A 16 -50.13 -2.15 -27.02
C ARG A 16 -49.88 -3.06 -25.82
N ILE A 17 -50.89 -3.82 -25.38
CA ILE A 17 -50.78 -4.68 -24.19
C ILE A 17 -49.93 -5.92 -24.47
N THR A 18 -50.03 -6.50 -25.67
CA THR A 18 -49.19 -7.65 -26.06
C THR A 18 -47.73 -7.24 -26.20
N SER A 19 -47.42 -6.09 -26.81
CA SER A 19 -46.03 -5.62 -26.92
C SER A 19 -45.45 -5.21 -25.57
N TYR A 20 -46.26 -4.68 -24.66
CA TYR A 20 -45.89 -4.48 -23.26
C TYR A 20 -45.48 -5.79 -22.58
N PHE A 21 -46.33 -6.83 -22.60
CA PHE A 21 -46.02 -8.11 -21.96
C PHE A 21 -44.85 -8.87 -22.61
N ILE A 22 -44.52 -8.59 -23.88
CA ILE A 22 -43.31 -9.10 -24.53
C ILE A 22 -42.03 -8.44 -23.97
N ALA A 23 -42.09 -7.18 -23.55
CA ALA A 23 -40.94 -6.47 -22.96
C ALA A 23 -40.80 -6.68 -21.44
N VAL A 24 -41.81 -7.25 -20.76
CA VAL A 24 -41.84 -7.44 -19.30
C VAL A 24 -41.83 -8.92 -18.91
N GLU A 25 -40.61 -9.44 -18.74
CA GLU A 25 -40.30 -10.82 -18.35
C GLU A 25 -40.76 -11.18 -16.91
N ILE A 26 -41.20 -10.19 -16.13
CA ILE A 26 -41.65 -10.31 -14.73
C ILE A 26 -42.92 -11.18 -14.61
N PHE A 27 -43.88 -10.99 -15.52
CA PHE A 27 -45.17 -11.70 -15.49
C PHE A 27 -45.09 -13.06 -16.17
N PHE A 28 -44.23 -13.19 -17.17
CA PHE A 28 -44.08 -14.37 -18.01
C PHE A 28 -42.59 -14.70 -18.17
N PRO A 29 -42.00 -15.44 -17.22
CA PRO A 29 -40.60 -15.85 -17.28
C PRO A 29 -40.29 -16.66 -18.55
N ALA A 30 -39.01 -16.65 -18.95
CA ALA A 30 -38.50 -17.44 -20.07
C ALA A 30 -38.87 -18.93 -19.90
N GLY A 31 -39.63 -19.47 -20.88
CA GLY A 31 -40.25 -20.80 -20.82
C GLY A 31 -41.79 -20.77 -20.76
N THR A 32 -42.42 -19.62 -20.51
CA THR A 32 -43.88 -19.49 -20.60
C THR A 32 -44.37 -19.65 -22.05
N PRO A 33 -45.43 -20.44 -22.33
CA PRO A 33 -45.98 -20.56 -23.67
C PRO A 33 -46.56 -19.23 -24.20
N GLN A 34 -46.11 -18.78 -25.36
CA GLN A 34 -46.54 -17.52 -26.00
C GLN A 34 -48.07 -17.40 -26.17
N ILE A 35 -48.76 -18.53 -26.35
CA ILE A 35 -50.24 -18.60 -26.45
C ILE A 35 -50.91 -18.07 -25.16
N MET A 36 -50.34 -18.35 -23.99
CA MET A 36 -50.85 -17.89 -22.69
C MET A 36 -50.70 -16.37 -22.53
N GLN A 37 -49.55 -15.83 -22.93
CA GLN A 37 -49.26 -14.39 -22.93
C GLN A 37 -50.24 -13.63 -23.85
N GLY A 38 -50.48 -14.15 -25.06
CA GLY A 38 -51.47 -13.59 -25.99
C GLY A 38 -52.90 -13.65 -25.47
N ALA A 39 -53.32 -14.80 -24.92
CA ALA A 39 -54.67 -14.96 -24.35
C ALA A 39 -54.91 -14.01 -23.16
N PHE A 40 -53.93 -13.88 -22.25
CA PHE A 40 -54.02 -12.95 -21.13
C PHE A 40 -54.08 -11.49 -21.60
N SER A 41 -53.26 -11.12 -22.59
CA SER A 41 -53.27 -9.78 -23.19
C SER A 41 -54.64 -9.43 -23.79
N LEU A 42 -55.30 -10.38 -24.45
CA LEU A 42 -56.63 -10.18 -25.04
C LEU A 42 -57.72 -9.98 -23.98
N ILE A 43 -57.71 -10.77 -22.91
CA ILE A 43 -58.64 -10.60 -21.76
C ILE A 43 -58.46 -9.21 -21.13
N LEU A 44 -57.22 -8.80 -20.89
CA LEU A 44 -56.90 -7.52 -20.27
C LEU A 44 -57.27 -6.34 -21.19
N SER A 45 -57.10 -6.49 -22.50
CA SER A 45 -57.55 -5.51 -23.52
C SER A 45 -59.06 -5.28 -23.48
N PHE A 46 -59.85 -6.34 -23.30
CA PHE A 46 -61.31 -6.24 -23.19
C PHE A 46 -61.74 -5.53 -21.89
N GLY A 47 -60.97 -5.68 -20.80
CA GLY A 47 -61.21 -4.94 -19.55
C GLY A 47 -60.93 -3.44 -19.65
N ILE A 48 -59.81 -3.05 -20.27
CA ILE A 48 -59.42 -1.63 -20.43
C ILE A 48 -60.34 -0.88 -21.41
N MET A 49 -61.03 -1.60 -22.30
CA MET A 49 -61.95 -1.06 -23.31
C MET A 49 -62.97 -0.03 -22.78
N SER A 50 -63.47 -0.22 -21.55
CA SER A 50 -64.64 0.51 -21.02
C SER A 50 -64.41 2.00 -20.71
N GLY A 51 -63.20 2.54 -20.88
CA GLY A 51 -62.85 3.90 -20.49
C GLY A 51 -62.37 4.83 -21.62
N ILE A 52 -62.55 4.47 -22.89
CA ILE A 52 -61.85 5.11 -24.02
C ILE A 52 -62.82 5.71 -25.06
N ASP A 53 -62.54 6.94 -25.51
CA ASP A 53 -63.27 7.61 -26.59
C ASP A 53 -62.95 7.00 -27.97
N TYR A 54 -63.91 6.34 -28.60
CA TYR A 54 -63.77 5.77 -29.95
C TYR A 54 -63.88 6.80 -31.10
N SER A 55 -64.07 8.08 -30.77
CA SER A 55 -64.38 9.15 -31.73
C SER A 55 -63.29 9.36 -32.80
N THR A 56 -62.02 9.10 -32.48
CA THR A 56 -60.89 9.19 -33.42
C THR A 56 -60.90 8.09 -34.49
N LEU A 57 -61.50 6.95 -34.20
CA LEU A 57 -61.43 5.74 -35.04
C LEU A 57 -62.43 5.79 -36.21
N ASN A 58 -63.55 6.51 -36.04
CA ASN A 58 -64.60 6.69 -37.04
C ASN A 58 -64.17 7.50 -38.29
N ALA A 59 -62.97 8.09 -38.29
CA ALA A 59 -62.42 8.86 -39.41
C ALA A 59 -61.51 8.04 -40.36
N MET A 60 -61.29 6.74 -40.10
CA MET A 60 -60.30 5.94 -40.82
C MET A 60 -60.79 5.40 -42.18
N ASN A 61 -60.35 6.04 -43.28
CA ASN A 61 -60.62 5.61 -44.66
C ASN A 61 -59.39 5.06 -45.41
N SER A 62 -58.25 4.82 -44.75
CA SER A 62 -57.01 4.34 -45.42
C SER A 62 -56.22 3.33 -44.59
N GLY A 63 -55.84 2.21 -45.21
CA GLY A 63 -55.05 1.14 -44.57
C GLY A 63 -53.63 1.57 -44.18
N TYR A 64 -53.06 2.60 -44.82
CA TYR A 64 -51.77 3.18 -44.42
C TYR A 64 -51.85 3.82 -43.03
N LEU A 65 -52.97 4.51 -42.74
CA LEU A 65 -53.20 5.15 -41.45
C LEU A 65 -53.33 4.11 -40.33
N LEU A 66 -54.06 3.03 -40.60
CA LEU A 66 -54.20 1.89 -39.68
C LEU A 66 -52.86 1.22 -39.38
N ALA A 67 -52.00 1.02 -40.39
CA ALA A 67 -50.66 0.47 -40.20
C ALA A 67 -49.77 1.40 -39.34
N PHE A 68 -49.83 2.72 -39.58
CA PHE A 68 -49.09 3.71 -38.79
C PHE A 68 -49.55 3.76 -37.32
N TYR A 69 -50.86 3.62 -37.08
CA TYR A 69 -51.41 3.51 -35.72
C TYR A 69 -50.99 2.20 -35.05
N ALA A 70 -51.08 1.05 -35.74
CA ALA A 70 -50.62 -0.22 -35.20
C ALA A 70 -49.14 -0.18 -34.77
N VAL A 71 -48.25 0.43 -35.57
CA VAL A 71 -46.84 0.64 -35.19
C VAL A 71 -46.71 1.57 -33.98
N SER A 72 -47.50 2.65 -33.91
CA SER A 72 -47.49 3.59 -32.78
C SER A 72 -47.91 2.93 -31.45
N GLU A 73 -48.92 2.06 -31.48
CA GLU A 73 -49.38 1.30 -30.31
C GLU A 73 -48.35 0.25 -29.87
N ILE A 74 -47.75 -0.48 -30.82
CA ILE A 74 -46.67 -1.44 -30.53
C ILE A 74 -45.48 -0.75 -29.87
N MET A 75 -45.02 0.38 -30.42
CA MET A 75 -43.92 1.17 -29.83
C MET A 75 -44.28 1.68 -28.43
N THR A 76 -45.52 2.13 -28.22
CA THR A 76 -46.01 2.58 -26.91
C THR A 76 -45.89 1.48 -25.85
N GLY A 77 -46.38 0.27 -26.14
CA GLY A 77 -46.28 -0.85 -25.22
C GLY A 77 -44.84 -1.28 -24.93
N LEU A 78 -43.96 -1.30 -25.94
CA LEU A 78 -42.54 -1.61 -25.77
C LEU A 78 -41.82 -0.60 -24.86
N ILE A 79 -42.10 0.69 -25.01
CA ILE A 79 -41.51 1.74 -24.17
C ILE A 79 -41.96 1.58 -22.71
N LEU A 80 -43.27 1.40 -22.47
CA LEU A 80 -43.82 1.17 -21.13
C LEU A 80 -43.26 -0.11 -20.48
N GLY A 81 -43.09 -1.17 -21.27
CA GLY A 81 -42.57 -2.44 -20.80
C GLY A 81 -41.08 -2.36 -20.46
N TYR A 82 -40.29 -1.70 -21.30
CA TYR A 82 -38.87 -1.47 -21.01
C TYR A 82 -38.68 -0.60 -19.75
N ILE A 83 -39.48 0.44 -19.57
CA ILE A 83 -39.51 1.26 -18.33
C ILE A 83 -39.81 0.41 -17.10
N THR A 84 -40.72 -0.57 -17.20
CA THR A 84 -41.06 -1.46 -16.09
C THR A 84 -39.93 -2.46 -15.79
N ASN A 85 -39.34 -3.08 -16.83
CA ASN A 85 -38.27 -4.07 -16.68
C ASN A 85 -36.97 -3.42 -16.14
N LEU A 86 -36.67 -2.17 -16.54
CA LEU A 86 -35.52 -1.39 -16.05
C LEU A 86 -35.41 -1.35 -14.52
N VAL A 87 -36.53 -1.23 -13.79
CA VAL A 87 -36.56 -1.23 -12.31
C VAL A 87 -35.82 -2.44 -11.74
N PHE A 88 -36.04 -3.63 -12.32
CA PHE A 88 -35.54 -4.90 -11.80
C PHE A 88 -34.13 -5.21 -12.31
N GLN A 89 -33.86 -4.91 -13.58
CA GLN A 89 -32.51 -5.06 -14.16
C GLN A 89 -31.48 -4.17 -13.46
N ILE A 90 -31.90 -3.01 -12.95
CA ILE A 90 -31.01 -2.07 -12.28
C ILE A 90 -30.78 -2.42 -10.80
N VAL A 91 -31.73 -3.11 -10.16
CA VAL A 91 -31.48 -3.76 -8.86
C VAL A 91 -30.52 -4.95 -9.03
N LYS A 92 -30.66 -5.73 -10.12
CA LYS A 92 -29.71 -6.79 -10.49
C LYS A 92 -28.31 -6.23 -10.73
N LEU A 93 -28.18 -5.20 -11.57
CA LEU A 93 -26.92 -4.52 -11.88
C LEU A 93 -26.27 -3.87 -10.65
N ALA A 94 -27.07 -3.32 -9.72
CA ALA A 94 -26.56 -2.84 -8.44
C ALA A 94 -25.96 -3.98 -7.60
N GLY A 95 -26.62 -5.14 -7.55
CA GLY A 95 -26.10 -6.35 -6.90
C GLY A 95 -24.84 -6.90 -7.58
N GLU A 96 -24.78 -6.86 -8.91
CA GLU A 96 -23.57 -7.23 -9.69
C GLU A 96 -22.39 -6.30 -9.38
N TRP A 97 -22.64 -4.98 -9.28
CA TRP A 97 -21.59 -4.02 -8.93
C TRP A 97 -21.16 -4.14 -7.45
N MET A 98 -22.08 -4.44 -6.54
CA MET A 98 -21.75 -4.81 -5.16
C MET A 98 -20.82 -6.04 -5.12
N ASP A 99 -21.09 -7.09 -5.91
CA ASP A 99 -20.29 -8.33 -5.94
C ASP A 99 -18.87 -8.15 -6.49
N ILE A 100 -18.70 -7.27 -7.49
CA ILE A 100 -17.38 -6.87 -8.02
C ILE A 100 -16.50 -6.32 -6.89
N HIS A 101 -17.05 -5.46 -6.03
CA HIS A 101 -16.32 -4.89 -4.91
C HIS A 101 -16.20 -5.84 -3.72
N ALA A 102 -17.26 -6.58 -3.37
CA ALA A 102 -17.29 -7.48 -2.22
C ALA A 102 -16.31 -8.66 -2.35
N GLY A 103 -16.07 -9.15 -3.58
CA GLY A 103 -15.15 -10.27 -3.84
C GLY A 103 -15.85 -11.59 -4.20
N PHE A 104 -17.17 -11.63 -4.15
CA PHE A 104 -17.98 -12.77 -4.61
C PHE A 104 -17.92 -12.97 -6.13
N SER A 105 -17.51 -11.95 -6.90
CA SER A 105 -17.31 -12.01 -8.36
C SER A 105 -16.30 -13.08 -8.84
N MET A 106 -15.46 -13.63 -7.95
CA MET A 106 -14.63 -14.80 -8.25
C MET A 106 -15.43 -16.12 -8.33
N ILE A 107 -16.69 -16.12 -7.90
CA ILE A 107 -17.63 -17.24 -7.95
C ILE A 107 -18.72 -16.90 -8.99
N SER A 108 -18.30 -16.73 -10.24
CA SER A 108 -19.19 -16.55 -11.38
C SER A 108 -19.95 -17.84 -11.67
N ILE A 109 -21.27 -17.84 -11.44
CA ILE A 109 -22.13 -19.00 -11.70
C ILE A 109 -22.72 -18.85 -13.10
N LEU A 110 -22.47 -19.84 -13.96
CA LEU A 110 -23.07 -19.89 -15.30
C LEU A 110 -24.59 -20.01 -15.18
N ASP A 111 -25.30 -19.01 -15.67
CA ASP A 111 -26.76 -18.97 -15.73
C ASP A 111 -27.26 -19.93 -16.83
N PRO A 112 -28.08 -20.95 -16.49
CA PRO A 112 -28.59 -21.89 -17.48
C PRO A 112 -29.52 -21.27 -18.53
N ALA A 113 -30.14 -20.13 -18.23
CA ALA A 113 -31.13 -19.48 -19.10
C ALA A 113 -30.51 -18.46 -20.06
N THR A 114 -29.46 -17.73 -19.64
CA THR A 114 -28.80 -16.72 -20.48
C THR A 114 -27.45 -17.17 -21.05
N HIS A 115 -26.89 -18.29 -20.56
CA HIS A 115 -25.52 -18.73 -20.81
C HIS A 115 -24.43 -17.70 -20.42
N THR A 116 -24.76 -16.69 -19.61
CA THR A 116 -23.80 -15.71 -19.10
C THR A 116 -23.35 -16.04 -17.68
N SER A 117 -22.19 -15.53 -17.28
CA SER A 117 -21.72 -15.58 -15.90
C SER A 117 -22.55 -14.62 -15.03
N SER A 118 -23.50 -15.16 -14.27
CA SER A 118 -24.27 -14.39 -13.29
C SER A 118 -23.53 -14.23 -11.95
N THR A 119 -23.88 -13.19 -11.21
CA THR A 119 -23.32 -12.91 -9.86
C THR A 119 -24.34 -13.25 -8.77
N LEU A 120 -23.85 -13.44 -7.54
CA LEU A 120 -24.63 -13.99 -6.44
C LEU A 120 -25.50 -12.92 -5.77
N LEU A 121 -24.95 -11.73 -5.46
CA LEU A 121 -25.79 -10.59 -5.04
C LEU A 121 -26.65 -10.06 -6.20
N GLY A 122 -26.22 -10.16 -7.46
CA GLY A 122 -27.04 -9.78 -8.61
C GLY A 122 -28.36 -10.55 -8.65
N ASN A 123 -28.26 -11.89 -8.70
CA ASN A 123 -29.43 -12.77 -8.70
C ASN A 123 -30.23 -12.68 -7.40
N LEU A 124 -29.57 -12.60 -6.22
CA LEU A 124 -30.26 -12.43 -4.93
C LEU A 124 -31.07 -11.12 -4.89
N SER A 125 -30.49 -10.01 -5.34
CA SER A 125 -31.18 -8.70 -5.37
C SER A 125 -32.35 -8.71 -6.35
N TYR A 126 -32.19 -9.37 -7.51
CA TYR A 126 -33.28 -9.57 -8.47
C TYR A 126 -34.45 -10.37 -7.86
N PHE A 127 -34.19 -11.51 -7.23
CA PHE A 127 -35.24 -12.33 -6.61
C PHE A 127 -35.91 -11.64 -5.40
N ILE A 128 -35.15 -10.90 -4.59
CA ILE A 128 -35.70 -10.08 -3.50
C ILE A 128 -36.61 -8.98 -4.06
N SER A 129 -36.19 -8.29 -5.13
CA SER A 129 -37.01 -7.29 -5.83
C SER A 129 -38.30 -7.88 -6.40
N LEU A 130 -38.21 -9.05 -7.03
CA LEU A 130 -39.35 -9.77 -7.61
C LEU A 130 -40.36 -10.20 -6.54
N ALA A 131 -39.90 -10.80 -5.44
CA ALA A 131 -40.78 -11.17 -4.33
C ALA A 131 -41.45 -9.94 -3.71
N PHE A 132 -40.71 -8.85 -3.52
CA PHE A 132 -41.24 -7.62 -2.94
C PHE A 132 -42.28 -6.92 -3.84
N PHE A 133 -42.11 -6.97 -5.16
CA PHE A 133 -43.09 -6.46 -6.13
C PHE A 133 -44.47 -7.12 -5.99
N PHE A 134 -44.53 -8.43 -5.71
CA PHE A 134 -45.80 -9.10 -5.44
C PHE A 134 -46.34 -8.80 -4.03
N ILE A 135 -45.47 -8.66 -3.02
CA ILE A 135 -45.86 -8.31 -1.63
C ILE A 135 -46.48 -6.90 -1.51
N VAL A 136 -46.08 -5.96 -2.37
CA VAL A 136 -46.54 -4.56 -2.36
C VAL A 136 -47.57 -4.28 -3.47
N ASP A 137 -48.24 -5.32 -3.99
CA ASP A 137 -49.26 -5.22 -5.05
C ASP A 137 -48.80 -4.45 -6.31
N GLY A 138 -47.50 -4.44 -6.61
CA GLY A 138 -46.92 -3.71 -7.74
C GLY A 138 -47.48 -4.13 -9.10
N HIS A 139 -48.04 -5.34 -9.19
CA HIS A 139 -48.76 -5.83 -10.35
C HIS A 139 -50.08 -5.06 -10.60
N HIS A 140 -50.80 -4.66 -9.56
CA HIS A 140 -51.95 -3.75 -9.68
C HIS A 140 -51.52 -2.34 -10.09
N VAL A 141 -50.38 -1.85 -9.57
CA VAL A 141 -49.80 -0.54 -9.97
C VAL A 141 -49.45 -0.53 -11.47
N VAL A 142 -48.86 -1.62 -11.97
CA VAL A 142 -48.59 -1.83 -13.40
C VAL A 142 -49.86 -1.86 -14.24
N ILE A 143 -50.91 -2.57 -13.81
CA ILE A 143 -52.18 -2.62 -14.57
C ILE A 143 -52.83 -1.23 -14.62
N ASN A 144 -52.79 -0.48 -13.52
CA ASN A 144 -53.26 0.91 -13.48
C ASN A 144 -52.42 1.83 -14.40
N MET A 145 -51.10 1.63 -14.49
CA MET A 145 -50.22 2.35 -15.42
C MET A 145 -50.62 2.09 -16.88
N LEU A 146 -51.01 0.86 -17.24
CA LEU A 146 -51.50 0.53 -18.58
C LEU A 146 -52.82 1.24 -18.90
N VAL A 147 -53.76 1.28 -17.95
CA VAL A 147 -55.03 2.03 -18.07
C VAL A 147 -54.79 3.53 -18.19
N GLU A 148 -53.86 4.09 -17.40
CA GLU A 148 -53.52 5.51 -17.50
C GLU A 148 -52.85 5.85 -18.84
N SER A 149 -52.05 4.92 -19.40
CA SER A 149 -51.41 5.11 -20.71
C SER A 149 -52.41 5.35 -21.84
N THR A 150 -53.59 4.70 -21.81
CA THR A 150 -54.62 4.90 -22.85
C THR A 150 -55.34 6.24 -22.74
N ASN A 151 -55.29 6.88 -21.58
CA ASN A 151 -55.89 8.19 -21.34
C ASN A 151 -54.92 9.33 -21.68
N VAL A 152 -53.64 9.20 -21.31
CA VAL A 152 -52.60 10.21 -21.59
C VAL A 152 -52.11 10.12 -23.05
N VAL A 153 -52.15 8.93 -23.66
CA VAL A 153 -51.85 8.71 -25.08
C VAL A 153 -53.06 8.04 -25.75
N PRO A 154 -54.03 8.85 -26.22
CA PRO A 154 -55.21 8.36 -26.93
C PRO A 154 -54.86 7.57 -28.19
N ILE A 155 -55.70 6.58 -28.50
CA ILE A 155 -55.47 5.63 -29.60
C ILE A 155 -55.25 6.37 -30.92
N GLY A 156 -54.17 6.00 -31.62
CA GLY A 156 -53.80 6.59 -32.91
C GLY A 156 -53.02 7.91 -32.83
N LYS A 157 -52.52 8.31 -31.64
CA LYS A 157 -51.51 9.37 -31.51
C LYS A 157 -50.14 8.78 -31.20
N THR A 158 -49.13 9.14 -31.98
CA THR A 158 -47.77 8.62 -31.88
C THR A 158 -47.01 9.31 -30.74
N ILE A 159 -46.36 8.53 -29.86
CA ILE A 159 -45.52 9.07 -28.77
C ILE A 159 -44.18 9.62 -29.29
N VAL A 160 -43.68 9.10 -30.42
CA VAL A 160 -42.30 9.28 -30.89
C VAL A 160 -42.06 10.70 -31.44
N TYR A 161 -41.83 11.62 -30.51
CA TYR A 161 -41.28 12.95 -30.72
C TYR A 161 -39.87 13.02 -30.11
N GLN A 162 -39.06 14.01 -30.48
CA GLN A 162 -37.69 14.13 -29.99
C GLN A 162 -37.61 14.31 -28.46
N GLU A 163 -38.64 14.94 -27.87
CA GLU A 163 -38.73 15.19 -26.42
C GLU A 163 -39.04 13.92 -25.61
N THR A 164 -39.88 13.01 -26.13
CA THR A 164 -40.21 11.77 -25.42
C THR A 164 -39.05 10.76 -25.44
N LEU A 165 -38.28 10.73 -26.54
CA LEU A 165 -37.01 10.02 -26.59
C LEU A 165 -36.00 10.56 -25.56
N MET A 166 -35.92 11.89 -25.38
CA MET A 166 -35.11 12.49 -24.33
C MET A 166 -35.62 12.11 -22.92
N GLY A 167 -36.94 12.08 -22.71
CA GLY A 167 -37.55 11.63 -21.45
C GLY A 167 -37.22 10.16 -21.11
N VAL A 168 -37.28 9.26 -22.09
CA VAL A 168 -36.88 7.86 -21.91
C VAL A 168 -35.39 7.74 -21.57
N MET A 169 -34.51 8.49 -22.26
CA MET A 169 -33.08 8.54 -21.94
C MET A 169 -32.80 9.09 -20.54
N GLN A 170 -33.52 10.14 -20.11
CA GLN A 170 -33.41 10.69 -18.76
C GLN A 170 -33.90 9.68 -17.71
N ASN A 171 -34.95 8.90 -18.00
CA ASN A 171 -35.42 7.86 -17.08
C ASN A 171 -34.45 6.67 -17.00
N ILE A 172 -33.81 6.27 -18.10
CA ILE A 172 -32.69 5.31 -18.07
C ILE A 172 -31.55 5.83 -17.18
N PHE A 173 -31.20 7.12 -17.28
CA PHE A 173 -30.19 7.73 -16.41
C PHE A 173 -30.64 7.82 -14.94
N ASN A 174 -31.89 8.19 -14.67
CA ASN A 174 -32.46 8.29 -13.32
C ASN A 174 -32.46 6.91 -12.63
N PHE A 175 -32.86 5.85 -13.34
CA PHE A 175 -32.78 4.49 -12.81
C PHE A 175 -31.31 4.05 -12.67
N PHE A 176 -30.43 4.30 -13.64
CA PHE A 176 -29.00 3.97 -13.48
C PHE A 176 -28.39 4.64 -12.24
N ALA A 177 -28.76 5.90 -11.98
CA ALA A 177 -28.43 6.61 -10.75
C ALA A 177 -29.10 6.01 -9.49
N LEU A 178 -30.27 5.38 -9.60
CA LEU A 178 -30.89 4.61 -8.51
C LEU A 178 -30.11 3.33 -8.21
N GLY A 179 -29.70 2.56 -9.22
CA GLY A 179 -28.82 1.40 -9.03
C GLY A 179 -27.48 1.79 -8.40
N ILE A 180 -26.93 2.93 -8.83
CA ILE A 180 -25.76 3.54 -8.19
C ILE A 180 -26.05 3.93 -6.73
N LYS A 181 -27.20 4.55 -6.41
CA LYS A 181 -27.60 4.87 -5.01
C LYS A 181 -27.81 3.62 -4.14
N ILE A 182 -28.25 2.50 -4.73
CA ILE A 182 -28.38 1.20 -4.06
C ILE A 182 -26.98 0.63 -3.73
N ALA A 183 -26.06 0.65 -4.70
CA ALA A 183 -24.72 0.07 -4.54
C ALA A 183 -23.75 0.94 -3.72
N ILE A 184 -23.79 2.27 -3.88
CA ILE A 184 -22.81 3.22 -3.30
C ILE A 184 -22.55 3.01 -1.81
N PRO A 185 -23.55 2.82 -0.91
CA PRO A 185 -23.28 2.66 0.51
C PRO A 185 -22.41 1.44 0.82
N LEU A 186 -22.68 0.30 0.16
CA LEU A 186 -21.87 -0.92 0.29
C LEU A 186 -20.50 -0.73 -0.38
N VAL A 187 -20.47 -0.20 -1.61
CA VAL A 187 -19.21 0.02 -2.36
C VAL A 187 -18.29 0.98 -1.60
N LEU A 188 -18.80 2.05 -0.97
CA LEU A 188 -18.01 2.95 -0.14
C LEU A 188 -17.49 2.26 1.13
N ILE A 189 -18.33 1.52 1.86
CA ILE A 189 -17.89 0.76 3.05
C ILE A 189 -16.79 -0.24 2.69
N ILE A 190 -16.91 -0.89 1.53
CA ILE A 190 -15.92 -1.85 1.05
C ILE A 190 -14.65 -1.18 0.50
N VAL A 191 -14.75 -0.07 -0.23
CA VAL A 191 -13.57 0.70 -0.68
C VAL A 191 -12.81 1.32 0.50
N ILE A 192 -13.51 1.81 1.52
CA ILE A 192 -12.89 2.21 2.80
C ILE A 192 -12.18 1.01 3.45
N THR A 193 -12.79 -0.18 3.40
CA THR A 193 -12.19 -1.41 3.93
C THR A 193 -10.95 -1.85 3.13
N ASP A 194 -10.96 -1.78 1.79
CA ASP A 194 -9.79 -2.04 0.95
C ASP A 194 -8.65 -1.02 1.22
N VAL A 195 -8.98 0.26 1.46
CA VAL A 195 -8.01 1.27 1.92
C VAL A 195 -7.46 0.93 3.31
N CYS A 196 -8.31 0.53 4.27
CA CYS A 196 -7.88 0.09 5.59
C CYS A 196 -7.00 -1.16 5.53
N LEU A 197 -7.35 -2.17 4.72
CA LEU A 197 -6.54 -3.37 4.50
C LEU A 197 -5.19 -3.04 3.83
N GLY A 198 -5.18 -2.11 2.87
CA GLY A 198 -3.95 -1.57 2.27
C GLY A 198 -3.05 -0.89 3.30
N LEU A 199 -3.61 -0.06 4.19
CA LEU A 199 -2.88 0.57 5.29
C LEU A 199 -2.37 -0.47 6.32
N ILE A 200 -3.20 -1.43 6.71
CA ILE A 200 -2.82 -2.56 7.59
C ILE A 200 -1.63 -3.33 7.00
N SER A 201 -1.63 -3.60 5.69
CA SER A 201 -0.50 -4.27 5.02
C SER A 201 0.80 -3.47 5.08
N ARG A 202 0.72 -2.13 5.03
CA ARG A 202 1.85 -1.22 5.10
C ARG A 202 2.38 -1.06 6.54
N THR A 203 1.51 -1.24 7.53
CA THR A 203 1.87 -1.31 8.94
C THR A 203 2.49 -2.67 9.30
N VAL A 204 1.89 -3.78 8.85
CA VAL A 204 2.28 -5.17 9.15
C VAL A 204 2.49 -5.98 7.84
N PRO A 205 3.68 -5.88 7.19
CA PRO A 205 3.94 -6.50 5.89
C PRO A 205 3.94 -8.04 5.86
N THR A 206 3.86 -8.68 7.02
CA THR A 206 3.79 -10.15 7.14
C THR A 206 2.36 -10.70 7.02
N ILE A 207 1.34 -9.86 6.90
CA ILE A 207 -0.04 -10.29 6.66
C ILE A 207 -0.28 -10.35 5.14
N PRO A 208 -0.43 -11.54 4.54
CA PRO A 208 -0.82 -11.66 3.13
C PRO A 208 -2.26 -11.15 2.95
N ILE A 209 -2.40 -9.95 2.39
CA ILE A 209 -3.67 -9.22 2.22
C ILE A 209 -4.74 -10.09 1.56
N MET A 210 -4.37 -10.90 0.57
CA MET A 210 -5.28 -11.78 -0.17
C MET A 210 -5.94 -12.85 0.73
N ILE A 211 -5.22 -13.38 1.72
CA ILE A 211 -5.70 -14.49 2.58
C ILE A 211 -6.64 -13.98 3.67
N PHE A 212 -6.38 -12.80 4.25
CA PHE A 212 -7.20 -12.23 5.33
C PHE A 212 -8.23 -11.22 4.83
N GLY A 213 -7.88 -10.42 3.82
CA GLY A 213 -8.72 -9.36 3.28
C GLY A 213 -9.95 -9.88 2.55
N VAL A 214 -9.83 -10.93 1.74
CA VAL A 214 -11.00 -11.47 0.99
C VAL A 214 -12.07 -12.04 1.95
N PRO A 215 -11.77 -12.89 2.95
CA PRO A 215 -12.76 -13.32 3.93
C PRO A 215 -13.39 -12.17 4.72
N ILE A 216 -12.59 -11.18 5.15
CA ILE A 216 -13.10 -9.98 5.84
C ILE A 216 -14.06 -9.21 4.93
N LYS A 217 -13.70 -9.02 3.66
CA LYS A 217 -14.47 -8.23 2.70
C LYS A 217 -15.78 -8.91 2.29
N ASN A 218 -15.76 -10.21 2.04
CA ASN A 218 -16.95 -11.01 1.78
C ASN A 218 -17.93 -10.93 2.97
N LEU A 219 -17.43 -11.13 4.19
CA LEU A 219 -18.26 -11.15 5.40
C LEU A 219 -18.80 -9.76 5.76
N LEU A 220 -17.98 -8.71 5.65
CA LEU A 220 -18.43 -7.32 5.82
C LEU A 220 -19.45 -6.92 4.74
N GLY A 221 -19.24 -7.33 3.49
CA GLY A 221 -20.15 -7.08 2.38
C GLY A 221 -21.52 -7.73 2.59
N LEU A 222 -21.56 -8.99 3.02
CA LEU A 222 -22.80 -9.69 3.34
C LEU A 222 -23.57 -9.01 4.50
N ILE A 223 -22.87 -8.66 5.58
CA ILE A 223 -23.47 -7.95 6.73
C ILE A 223 -24.00 -6.57 6.30
N THR A 224 -23.22 -5.84 5.50
CA THR A 224 -23.60 -4.52 4.97
C THR A 224 -24.82 -4.62 4.05
N TYR A 225 -24.88 -5.65 3.19
CA TYR A 225 -26.03 -5.92 2.32
C TYR A 225 -27.29 -6.21 3.14
N ILE A 226 -27.21 -7.03 4.19
CA ILE A 226 -28.34 -7.33 5.09
C ILE A 226 -28.82 -6.06 5.81
N ILE A 227 -27.91 -5.22 6.31
CA ILE A 227 -28.24 -3.94 6.96
C ILE A 227 -28.85 -2.94 5.97
N LEU A 228 -28.42 -2.96 4.71
CA LEU A 228 -28.98 -2.13 3.64
C LEU A 228 -30.29 -2.68 3.05
N MET A 229 -30.62 -3.96 3.24
CA MET A 229 -31.82 -4.57 2.64
C MET A 229 -33.12 -3.75 2.87
N PRO A 230 -33.41 -3.19 4.07
CA PRO A 230 -34.58 -2.32 4.25
C PRO A 230 -34.52 -1.02 3.44
N LEU A 231 -33.32 -0.47 3.18
CA LEU A 231 -33.13 0.67 2.28
C LEU A 231 -33.31 0.26 0.82
N ILE A 232 -32.78 -0.90 0.40
CA ILE A 232 -32.97 -1.44 -0.96
C ILE A 232 -34.46 -1.65 -1.21
N LEU A 233 -35.17 -2.35 -0.31
CA LEU A 233 -36.62 -2.56 -0.40
C LEU A 233 -37.40 -1.24 -0.40
N LYS A 234 -37.00 -0.26 0.42
CA LYS A 234 -37.62 1.07 0.39
C LYS A 234 -37.40 1.79 -0.95
N LEU A 235 -36.19 1.74 -1.53
CA LEU A 235 -35.88 2.36 -2.82
C LEU A 235 -36.60 1.65 -3.98
N VAL A 236 -36.68 0.32 -3.94
CA VAL A 236 -37.44 -0.50 -4.91
C VAL A 236 -38.94 -0.25 -4.79
N GLY A 237 -39.48 -0.16 -3.57
CA GLY A 237 -40.86 0.21 -3.31
C GLY A 237 -41.19 1.62 -3.79
N THR A 238 -40.31 2.59 -3.56
CA THR A 238 -40.43 3.93 -4.15
C THR A 238 -40.39 3.85 -5.67
N ALA A 239 -39.51 3.06 -6.29
CA ALA A 239 -39.44 2.95 -7.75
C ALA A 239 -40.67 2.28 -8.38
N ILE A 240 -41.22 1.23 -7.75
CA ILE A 240 -42.43 0.53 -8.21
C ILE A 240 -43.67 1.40 -8.00
N TYR A 241 -43.85 1.98 -6.81
CA TYR A 241 -44.97 2.88 -6.54
C TYR A 241 -44.89 4.14 -7.39
N ASN A 242 -43.67 4.60 -7.70
CA ASN A 242 -43.46 5.67 -8.65
C ASN A 242 -43.48 5.19 -10.12
N LEU A 243 -43.86 3.96 -10.52
CA LEU A 243 -43.96 3.65 -11.96
C LEU A 243 -44.98 4.55 -12.70
N PRO A 244 -46.21 4.79 -12.18
CA PRO A 244 -47.12 5.80 -12.72
C PRO A 244 -46.60 7.22 -12.53
N ASN A 245 -45.84 7.48 -11.45
CA ASN A 245 -45.22 8.78 -11.26
C ASN A 245 -43.98 8.99 -12.14
N ILE A 246 -43.27 8.00 -12.68
CA ILE A 246 -42.10 8.18 -13.55
C ILE A 246 -42.53 8.63 -14.96
N PHE A 247 -43.84 8.52 -15.21
CA PHE A 247 -44.59 9.11 -16.32
C PHE A 247 -45.09 10.56 -16.01
N ARG A 248 -44.97 11.02 -14.75
CA ARG A 248 -45.39 12.36 -14.24
C ARG A 248 -44.22 13.17 -13.59
N GLU A 249 -43.11 12.52 -13.26
CA GLU A 249 -41.97 12.93 -12.44
C GLU A 249 -40.70 12.16 -12.91
N ILE A 250 -39.72 12.66 -13.66
CA ILE A 250 -39.41 14.02 -14.16
C ILE A 250 -39.13 15.07 -13.04
N ILE A 251 -39.55 14.86 -11.77
CA ILE A 251 -39.69 15.95 -10.77
C ILE A 251 -39.32 15.56 -9.28
N ASN A 252 -38.07 15.13 -9.02
CA ASN A 252 -37.21 15.39 -7.80
C ASN A 252 -37.42 14.70 -6.38
N LEU A 253 -36.54 14.97 -5.36
CA LEU A 253 -36.06 14.02 -4.27
C LEU A 253 -35.80 14.59 -2.78
N VAL A 254 -35.21 13.84 -1.78
CA VAL A 254 -35.66 13.76 -0.30
C VAL A 254 -34.79 14.04 1.04
N PRO A 255 -33.92 13.17 1.67
CA PRO A 255 -33.78 12.88 3.18
C PRO A 255 -32.55 13.48 4.03
N ALA A 256 -32.11 13.22 5.33
CA ALA A 256 -32.48 12.49 6.63
C ALA A 256 -31.63 12.74 8.01
N VAL A 257 -30.77 11.80 8.57
CA VAL A 257 -30.19 11.59 10.01
C VAL A 257 -28.71 12.13 10.33
N PRO A 258 -27.69 11.62 11.16
CA PRO A 258 -27.38 10.67 12.34
C PRO A 258 -26.42 11.26 13.51
N VAL A 259 -25.67 10.49 14.41
CA VAL A 259 -24.39 10.78 15.28
C VAL A 259 -24.04 9.66 16.40
N ALA A 260 -22.92 9.32 17.18
CA ALA A 260 -21.41 9.54 17.51
C ALA A 260 -20.79 8.36 18.44
N LEU A 261 -19.60 8.14 19.14
CA LEU A 261 -18.15 8.59 19.51
C LEU A 261 -17.43 7.54 20.53
N ILE A 262 -16.17 7.31 21.09
CA ILE A 262 -14.61 7.51 21.17
C ILE A 262 -13.92 6.35 22.05
N PHE A 263 -12.65 6.10 22.58
CA PHE A 263 -11.16 6.52 22.70
C PHE A 263 -10.27 5.36 23.39
N ALA A 264 -8.98 5.27 23.92
CA ALA A 264 -7.56 5.86 24.05
C ALA A 264 -6.60 4.84 24.86
N GLY A 265 -5.27 4.86 25.25
CA GLY A 265 -3.94 5.60 25.07
C GLY A 265 -2.71 5.19 26.03
N ASP A 266 -1.39 5.37 25.65
CA ASP A 266 0.00 5.53 26.34
C ASP A 266 0.61 4.63 27.52
N ASP A 267 1.89 4.62 28.04
CA ASP A 267 3.36 4.90 27.69
C ASP A 267 4.42 4.35 28.79
N LYS A 268 5.79 4.27 28.55
CA LYS A 268 6.93 4.30 29.58
C LYS A 268 8.38 4.63 29.02
N THR A 269 9.36 5.04 29.86
CA THR A 269 10.56 5.94 29.59
C THR A 269 12.05 5.42 29.49
N GLU A 270 13.07 6.28 29.12
CA GLU A 270 14.55 6.39 29.52
C GLU A 270 15.74 6.39 28.44
N GLU A 271 16.66 7.43 28.31
CA GLU A 271 17.58 7.82 27.13
C GLU A 271 19.19 7.68 27.05
N ALA A 272 19.83 7.76 25.85
CA ALA A 272 21.21 7.27 25.48
C ALA A 272 22.46 8.19 25.21
N THR A 273 23.65 7.55 25.07
CA THR A 273 25.05 8.07 24.88
C THR A 273 25.48 8.46 23.44
N PRO A 274 26.65 9.14 23.23
CA PRO A 274 27.05 9.69 21.92
C PRO A 274 27.67 8.73 20.88
N LYS A 275 28.59 7.83 21.25
CA LYS A 275 29.32 6.97 20.29
C LYS A 275 28.38 5.97 19.59
N LYS A 276 27.41 5.43 20.34
CA LYS A 276 26.27 4.67 19.79
C LYS A 276 25.46 5.48 18.76
N LYS A 277 25.33 6.81 18.92
CA LYS A 277 24.62 7.69 17.96
C LYS A 277 25.38 7.87 16.63
N SER A 278 26.72 7.98 16.62
CA SER A 278 27.49 7.99 15.37
C SER A 278 27.44 6.64 14.65
N ASP A 279 27.57 5.54 15.39
CA ASP A 279 27.58 4.20 14.81
C ASP A 279 26.22 3.78 14.24
N SER A 280 25.13 4.07 14.97
CA SER A 280 23.76 3.83 14.51
C SER A 280 23.48 4.62 13.23
N ARG A 281 23.88 5.90 13.19
CA ARG A 281 23.75 6.79 12.02
C ARG A 281 24.51 6.27 10.79
N ASN A 282 25.76 5.83 10.96
CA ASN A 282 26.57 5.27 9.87
C ASN A 282 25.98 3.96 9.32
N LYS A 283 25.41 3.12 10.18
CA LYS A 283 24.73 1.85 9.84
C LYS A 283 23.30 2.06 9.28
N GLY A 284 22.89 3.31 9.01
CA GLY A 284 21.57 3.66 8.48
C GLY A 284 20.41 3.50 9.46
N GLN A 285 20.68 3.32 10.75
CA GLN A 285 19.68 3.21 11.81
C GLN A 285 19.43 4.60 12.41
N ILE A 286 18.38 5.25 11.93
CA ILE A 286 17.98 6.62 12.30
C ILE A 286 16.54 6.55 12.84
N ALA A 287 16.15 7.43 13.76
CA ALA A 287 14.74 7.65 14.08
C ALA A 287 13.96 8.00 12.80
N ARG A 288 12.96 7.20 12.42
CA ARG A 288 12.12 7.43 11.24
C ARG A 288 10.64 7.14 11.55
N SER A 289 9.83 8.18 11.52
CA SER A 289 8.38 8.12 11.66
C SER A 289 7.69 7.71 10.35
N LYS A 290 6.94 6.60 10.44
CA LYS A 290 5.97 6.21 9.41
C LYS A 290 4.87 7.28 9.29
N GLU A 291 4.40 7.84 10.40
CA GLU A 291 3.29 8.81 10.44
C GLU A 291 3.66 10.13 9.78
N VAL A 292 4.87 10.67 10.00
CA VAL A 292 5.35 11.88 9.31
C VAL A 292 5.37 11.67 7.79
N SER A 293 5.70 10.46 7.33
CA SER A 293 5.61 10.15 5.90
C SER A 293 4.17 10.13 5.40
N VAL A 294 3.24 9.55 6.17
CA VAL A 294 1.80 9.49 5.82
C VAL A 294 1.19 10.89 5.82
N ALA A 295 1.39 11.66 6.89
CA ALA A 295 0.84 13.02 7.05
C ALA A 295 1.33 13.98 5.96
N ILE A 296 2.63 13.98 5.63
CA ILE A 296 3.15 14.83 4.53
C ILE A 296 2.55 14.41 3.19
N THR A 297 2.41 13.10 2.91
CA THR A 297 1.71 12.67 1.68
C THR A 297 0.23 13.04 1.70
N MET A 298 -0.44 13.02 2.85
CA MET A 298 -1.85 13.42 2.97
C MET A 298 -2.07 14.93 2.79
N VAL A 299 -1.15 15.77 3.29
CA VAL A 299 -1.11 17.21 3.01
C VAL A 299 -1.00 17.44 1.49
N VAL A 300 -0.05 16.76 0.83
CA VAL A 300 0.13 16.87 -0.62
C VAL A 300 -1.11 16.40 -1.39
N CYS A 301 -1.69 15.24 -1.05
CA CYS A 301 -2.94 14.77 -1.66
C CYS A 301 -4.10 15.77 -1.46
N THR A 302 -4.27 16.33 -0.26
CA THR A 302 -5.34 17.30 0.05
C THR A 302 -5.17 18.58 -0.78
N LEU A 303 -3.94 19.09 -0.89
CA LEU A 303 -3.63 20.27 -1.71
C LEU A 303 -3.85 20.02 -3.21
N LEU A 304 -3.44 18.85 -3.72
CA LEU A 304 -3.66 18.46 -5.11
C LEU A 304 -5.15 18.33 -5.44
N ILE A 305 -5.92 17.61 -4.62
CA ILE A 305 -7.38 17.47 -4.80
C ILE A 305 -8.06 18.84 -4.78
N SER A 306 -7.68 19.73 -3.86
CA SER A 306 -8.24 21.10 -3.79
C SER A 306 -7.89 21.97 -5.01
N SER A 307 -6.69 21.82 -5.56
CA SER A 307 -6.15 22.70 -6.62
C SER A 307 -6.46 22.19 -8.03
N LEU A 308 -6.39 20.88 -8.25
CA LEU A 308 -6.58 20.23 -9.54
C LEU A 308 -8.02 19.72 -9.75
N TRP A 309 -8.96 19.99 -8.83
CA TRP A 309 -10.36 19.58 -8.96
C TRP A 309 -10.97 19.95 -10.32
N GLY A 310 -10.81 21.21 -10.73
CA GLY A 310 -11.32 21.72 -12.00
C GLY A 310 -10.65 21.09 -13.23
N MET A 311 -9.44 20.53 -13.10
CA MET A 311 -8.80 19.75 -14.17
C MET A 311 -9.43 18.36 -14.29
N LEU A 312 -9.79 17.73 -13.16
CA LEU A 312 -10.51 16.46 -13.15
C LEU A 312 -11.93 16.60 -13.68
N THR A 313 -12.70 17.60 -13.23
CA THR A 313 -14.12 17.73 -13.63
C THR A 313 -14.29 18.19 -15.07
N ASN A 314 -13.49 19.15 -15.55
CA ASN A 314 -13.47 19.48 -16.98
C ASN A 314 -12.88 18.33 -17.80
N GLY A 315 -11.83 17.64 -17.33
CA GLY A 315 -11.29 16.48 -18.05
C GLY A 315 -12.29 15.33 -18.22
N PHE A 316 -13.08 15.05 -17.20
CA PHE A 316 -14.14 14.03 -17.25
C PHE A 316 -15.27 14.45 -18.22
N LYS A 317 -15.66 15.74 -18.19
CA LYS A 317 -16.59 16.34 -19.17
C LYS A 317 -16.04 16.25 -20.59
N ASP A 318 -14.77 16.58 -20.83
CA ASP A 318 -14.12 16.56 -22.15
C ASP A 318 -13.84 15.13 -22.65
N ILE A 319 -13.82 14.13 -21.77
CA ILE A 319 -13.85 12.71 -22.12
C ILE A 319 -15.27 12.31 -22.56
N ILE A 320 -16.29 12.64 -21.75
CA ILE A 320 -17.70 12.32 -22.04
C ILE A 320 -18.14 12.97 -23.36
N ILE A 321 -17.86 14.26 -23.56
CA ILE A 321 -18.18 14.96 -24.81
C ILE A 321 -17.47 14.29 -25.98
N TYR A 322 -16.16 14.02 -25.88
CA TYR A 322 -15.40 13.39 -26.96
C TYR A 322 -15.93 12.01 -27.38
N PHE A 323 -16.42 11.20 -26.44
CA PHE A 323 -17.00 9.89 -26.75
C PHE A 323 -18.47 9.94 -27.20
N LEU A 324 -19.26 10.92 -26.74
CA LEU A 324 -20.65 11.12 -27.18
C LEU A 324 -20.74 11.90 -28.51
N SER A 325 -19.78 12.76 -28.81
CA SER A 325 -19.64 13.47 -30.09
C SER A 325 -18.82 12.69 -31.11
N LEU A 326 -18.43 11.44 -30.79
CA LEU A 326 -17.66 10.59 -31.68
C LEU A 326 -18.57 10.22 -32.85
N PRO A 327 -18.26 10.60 -34.10
CA PRO A 327 -19.12 10.28 -35.24
C PRO A 327 -19.32 8.76 -35.33
N MET A 328 -20.51 8.32 -35.74
CA MET A 328 -20.73 6.94 -36.19
C MET A 328 -19.54 6.54 -37.08
N LEU A 329 -18.74 5.57 -36.62
CA LEU A 329 -17.51 5.16 -37.30
C LEU A 329 -17.88 4.36 -38.55
N THR A 330 -18.23 5.08 -39.62
CA THR A 330 -18.60 4.51 -40.92
C THR A 330 -17.49 3.67 -41.54
N GLU A 331 -16.23 3.90 -41.14
CA GLU A 331 -15.07 3.09 -41.52
C GLU A 331 -14.22 2.70 -40.29
N PHE A 332 -14.38 1.44 -39.85
CA PHE A 332 -13.51 0.82 -38.84
C PHE A 332 -12.15 0.41 -39.45
N ASN A 333 -11.26 1.39 -39.62
CA ASN A 333 -9.88 1.16 -40.08
C ASN A 333 -8.91 1.02 -38.89
N GLN A 334 -7.89 0.17 -39.03
CA GLN A 334 -6.82 -0.04 -38.05
C GLN A 334 -6.12 1.27 -37.64
N ALA A 335 -5.95 2.22 -38.57
CA ALA A 335 -5.41 3.54 -38.29
C ALA A 335 -6.32 4.36 -37.33
N THR A 336 -7.63 4.32 -37.54
CA THR A 336 -8.64 4.99 -36.70
C THR A 336 -8.63 4.43 -35.28
N VAL A 337 -8.59 3.10 -35.14
CA VAL A 337 -8.52 2.42 -33.83
C VAL A 337 -7.21 2.75 -33.11
N SER A 338 -6.08 2.73 -33.81
CA SER A 338 -4.76 3.08 -33.24
C SER A 338 -4.75 4.52 -32.70
N ASN A 339 -5.23 5.49 -33.49
CA ASN A 339 -5.30 6.90 -33.08
C ASN A 339 -6.24 7.12 -31.89
N LEU A 340 -7.35 6.37 -31.80
CA LEU A 340 -8.26 6.41 -30.65
C LEU A 340 -7.58 5.89 -29.39
N VAL A 341 -6.90 4.73 -29.46
CA VAL A 341 -6.14 4.17 -28.32
C VAL A 341 -5.02 5.12 -27.86
N ILE A 342 -4.26 5.70 -28.79
CA ILE A 342 -3.23 6.70 -28.47
C ILE A 342 -3.84 7.94 -27.79
N THR A 343 -4.98 8.44 -28.30
CA THR A 343 -5.68 9.60 -27.70
C THR A 343 -6.16 9.30 -26.28
N VAL A 344 -6.68 8.10 -26.03
CA VAL A 344 -7.11 7.65 -24.70
C VAL A 344 -5.91 7.52 -23.75
N LEU A 345 -4.81 6.92 -24.18
CA LEU A 345 -3.59 6.80 -23.38
C LEU A 345 -3.01 8.18 -23.02
N ILE A 346 -2.99 9.13 -23.97
CA ILE A 346 -2.52 10.50 -23.73
C ILE A 346 -3.45 11.24 -22.75
N LYS A 347 -4.78 11.11 -22.88
CA LYS A 347 -5.72 11.69 -21.89
C LYS A 347 -5.55 11.08 -20.50
N ILE A 348 -5.44 9.76 -20.38
CA ILE A 348 -5.21 9.09 -19.08
C ILE A 348 -3.89 9.57 -18.46
N ALA A 349 -2.82 9.66 -19.25
CA ALA A 349 -1.52 10.14 -18.79
C ALA A 349 -1.56 11.61 -18.33
N SER A 350 -2.25 12.50 -19.07
CA SER A 350 -2.31 13.93 -18.74
C SER A 350 -3.11 14.23 -17.47
N TYR A 351 -4.11 13.41 -17.11
CA TYR A 351 -4.80 13.54 -15.83
C TYR A 351 -4.06 12.81 -14.68
N LEU A 352 -3.33 11.72 -14.96
CA LEU A 352 -2.64 10.92 -13.92
C LEU A 352 -1.32 11.56 -13.45
N PHE A 353 -0.45 12.00 -14.36
CA PHE A 353 0.89 12.49 -14.00
C PHE A 353 0.90 13.72 -13.06
N PRO A 354 0.00 14.72 -13.20
CA PRO A 354 -0.07 15.86 -12.28
C PRO A 354 -0.40 15.51 -10.83
N PHE A 355 -1.00 14.34 -10.57
CA PHE A 355 -1.16 13.81 -9.21
C PHE A 355 0.01 12.91 -8.81
N ALA A 356 0.43 11.98 -9.69
CA ALA A 356 1.45 10.99 -9.37
C ALA A 356 2.83 11.62 -9.05
N ILE A 357 3.27 12.61 -9.85
CA ILE A 357 4.60 13.21 -9.72
C ILE A 357 4.75 13.99 -8.40
N PRO A 358 3.83 14.91 -8.02
CA PRO A 358 3.99 15.64 -6.76
C PRO A 358 3.78 14.77 -5.52
N ILE A 359 2.95 13.71 -5.57
CA ILE A 359 2.84 12.73 -4.47
C ILE A 359 4.17 11.96 -4.29
N MET A 360 4.81 11.54 -5.38
CA MET A 360 6.13 10.91 -5.33
C MET A 360 7.20 11.85 -4.75
N ILE A 361 7.25 13.10 -5.20
CA ILE A 361 8.15 14.13 -4.67
C ILE A 361 7.87 14.37 -3.17
N GLY A 362 6.60 14.47 -2.77
CA GLY A 362 6.18 14.60 -1.37
C GLY A 362 6.68 13.44 -0.49
N GLY A 363 6.62 12.20 -0.99
CA GLY A 363 7.19 11.03 -0.30
C GLY A 363 8.71 11.07 -0.17
N ILE A 364 9.43 11.57 -1.19
CA ILE A 364 10.88 11.75 -1.15
C ILE A 364 11.26 12.84 -0.15
N VAL A 365 10.61 14.00 -0.20
CA VAL A 365 10.80 15.12 0.74
C VAL A 365 10.50 14.69 2.18
N ALA A 366 9.40 13.95 2.40
CA ALA A 366 9.06 13.41 3.72
C ALA A 366 10.09 12.41 4.26
N SER A 367 10.84 11.73 3.40
CA SER A 367 11.96 10.87 3.81
C SER A 367 13.20 11.71 4.13
N LEU A 368 13.57 12.66 3.27
CA LEU A 368 14.75 13.52 3.44
C LEU A 368 14.66 14.40 4.69
N LEU A 369 13.47 14.93 5.01
CA LEU A 369 13.22 15.71 6.23
C LEU A 369 13.45 14.90 7.52
N GLN A 370 13.29 13.57 7.48
CA GLN A 370 13.48 12.71 8.64
C GLN A 370 14.91 12.18 8.78
N THR A 371 15.54 11.77 7.68
CA THR A 371 16.89 11.16 7.71
C THR A 371 18.02 12.18 7.57
N GLY A 372 17.71 13.38 7.08
CA GLY A 372 18.69 14.26 6.46
C GLY A 372 19.27 13.65 5.17
N PHE A 373 20.26 14.33 4.60
CA PHE A 373 21.03 13.81 3.47
C PHE A 373 22.02 12.75 3.98
N LEU A 374 21.73 11.47 3.75
CA LEU A 374 22.49 10.38 4.37
C LEU A 374 22.63 9.17 3.44
N ILE A 375 23.75 9.12 2.72
CA ILE A 375 24.06 8.10 1.72
C ILE A 375 24.83 6.97 2.41
N THR A 376 24.16 5.84 2.70
CA THR A 376 24.81 4.63 3.24
C THR A 376 24.70 3.48 2.25
N LYS A 377 25.80 2.75 2.03
CA LYS A 377 25.82 1.54 1.18
C LYS A 377 25.74 0.24 1.99
N GLU A 378 25.76 0.32 3.33
CA GLU A 378 25.67 -0.87 4.19
C GLU A 378 24.32 -1.61 4.15
N PRO A 379 23.15 -0.95 4.08
CA PRO A 379 21.87 -1.64 4.00
C PRO A 379 21.68 -2.50 2.75
N LEU A 380 22.47 -2.26 1.70
CA LEU A 380 22.48 -3.04 0.45
C LEU A 380 23.27 -4.36 0.57
N LYS A 381 24.00 -4.60 1.66
CA LYS A 381 24.71 -5.87 1.88
C LYS A 381 23.71 -6.97 2.29
N PRO A 382 23.59 -8.10 1.55
CA PRO A 382 22.72 -9.20 1.94
C PRO A 382 23.18 -9.78 3.29
N SER A 383 22.27 -9.85 4.25
CA SER A 383 22.58 -10.17 5.65
C SER A 383 21.84 -11.43 6.12
N PHE A 384 22.44 -12.60 5.87
CA PHE A 384 21.87 -13.92 6.17
C PHE A 384 21.39 -14.08 7.62
N GLY A 385 22.02 -13.41 8.60
CA GLY A 385 21.58 -13.42 10.01
C GLY A 385 20.17 -12.87 10.26
N LYS A 386 19.57 -12.14 9.30
CA LYS A 386 18.17 -11.67 9.38
C LYS A 386 17.13 -12.74 9.00
N LEU A 387 17.55 -13.87 8.42
CA LEU A 387 16.66 -14.95 7.97
C LEU A 387 16.28 -15.95 9.08
N ASN A 388 16.81 -15.81 10.30
CA ASN A 388 16.51 -16.73 11.39
C ASN A 388 15.04 -16.52 11.88
N PRO A 389 14.15 -17.52 11.73
CA PRO A 389 12.73 -17.35 12.02
C PRO A 389 12.42 -17.22 13.52
N ILE A 390 13.28 -17.76 14.39
CA ILE A 390 13.09 -17.71 15.85
C ILE A 390 13.30 -16.27 16.35
N SER A 391 14.33 -15.58 15.85
CA SER A 391 14.51 -14.15 16.13
C SER A 391 13.47 -13.29 15.42
N GLY A 392 13.00 -13.69 14.23
CA GLY A 392 11.86 -13.07 13.55
C GLY A 392 10.60 -13.05 14.43
N MET A 393 10.15 -14.22 14.89
CA MET A 393 8.96 -14.34 15.74
C MET A 393 9.11 -13.64 17.09
N LYS A 394 10.30 -13.71 17.70
CA LYS A 394 10.62 -12.97 18.94
C LYS A 394 10.55 -11.44 18.76
N ASN A 395 10.90 -10.93 17.57
CA ASN A 395 10.77 -9.52 17.25
C ASN A 395 9.31 -9.13 16.91
N MET A 396 8.55 -10.02 16.29
CA MET A 396 7.11 -9.82 16.05
C MET A 396 6.34 -9.66 17.37
N PHE A 397 6.60 -10.50 18.37
CA PHE A 397 6.03 -10.38 19.73
C PHE A 397 6.84 -9.47 20.68
N SER A 398 7.52 -8.45 20.16
CA SER A 398 8.22 -7.47 20.99
C SER A 398 7.27 -6.46 21.65
N LYS A 399 7.71 -5.84 22.76
CA LYS A 399 6.94 -4.76 23.41
C LYS A 399 6.70 -3.55 22.49
N ARG A 400 7.62 -3.26 21.55
CA ARG A 400 7.43 -2.24 20.50
C ARG A 400 6.21 -2.61 19.64
N SER A 401 6.16 -3.83 19.12
CA SER A 401 5.11 -4.28 18.20
C SER A 401 3.70 -4.15 18.80
N VAL A 402 3.54 -4.40 20.10
CA VAL A 402 2.26 -4.26 20.81
C VAL A 402 1.86 -2.78 20.99
N VAL A 403 2.83 -1.90 21.31
CA VAL A 403 2.60 -0.44 21.37
C VAL A 403 2.25 0.13 19.99
N ASP A 404 2.97 -0.31 18.95
CA ASP A 404 2.70 0.07 17.56
C ASP A 404 1.27 -0.35 17.15
N LEU A 405 0.84 -1.58 17.49
CA LEU A 405 -0.52 -2.06 17.21
C LEU A 405 -1.60 -1.24 17.93
N LEU A 406 -1.45 -0.98 19.23
CA LEU A 406 -2.40 -0.15 19.99
C LEU A 406 -2.51 1.27 19.42
N LYS A 407 -1.37 1.87 19.08
CA LYS A 407 -1.32 3.19 18.45
C LYS A 407 -2.06 3.20 17.10
N ASN A 408 -1.87 2.18 16.26
CA ASN A 408 -2.61 2.06 14.99
C ASN A 408 -4.13 1.94 15.23
N LEU A 409 -4.59 1.19 16.23
CA LEU A 409 -6.02 1.08 16.57
C LEU A 409 -6.60 2.42 17.06
N VAL A 410 -5.87 3.19 17.86
CA VAL A 410 -6.28 4.54 18.28
C VAL A 410 -6.39 5.48 17.08
N VAL A 411 -5.41 5.48 16.16
CA VAL A 411 -5.44 6.29 14.93
C VAL A 411 -6.64 5.91 14.04
N ILE A 412 -6.89 4.61 13.83
CA ILE A 412 -8.07 4.13 13.10
C ILE A 412 -9.36 4.62 13.78
N THR A 413 -9.49 4.46 15.10
CA THR A 413 -10.67 4.87 15.86
C THR A 413 -10.93 6.37 15.71
N ILE A 414 -9.90 7.21 15.82
CA ILE A 414 -9.99 8.67 15.64
C ILE A 414 -10.43 9.02 14.21
N ILE A 415 -9.88 8.35 13.18
CA ILE A 415 -10.26 8.60 11.78
C ILE A 415 -11.69 8.14 11.49
N SER A 416 -12.11 6.97 11.97
CA SER A 416 -13.49 6.49 11.87
C SER A 416 -14.47 7.44 12.57
N VAL A 417 -14.10 7.97 13.75
CA VAL A 417 -14.86 9.00 14.48
C VAL A 417 -14.97 10.29 13.67
N ILE A 418 -13.89 10.78 13.07
CA ILE A 418 -13.90 12.02 12.26
C ILE A 418 -14.73 11.81 11.01
N ALA A 419 -14.56 10.71 10.29
CA ALA A 419 -15.34 10.39 9.11
C ALA A 419 -16.83 10.28 9.44
N TYR A 420 -17.17 9.59 10.52
CA TYR A 420 -18.54 9.44 10.99
C TYR A 420 -19.15 10.79 11.42
N ASN A 421 -18.45 11.59 12.23
CA ASN A 421 -18.90 12.92 12.64
C ASN A 421 -19.00 13.89 11.45
N TYR A 422 -18.15 13.76 10.44
CA TYR A 422 -18.19 14.58 9.21
C TYR A 422 -19.36 14.19 8.31
N ILE A 423 -19.55 12.89 8.06
CA ILE A 423 -20.70 12.36 7.33
C ILE A 423 -22.00 12.74 8.04
N SER A 424 -22.00 12.73 9.38
CA SER A 424 -23.11 13.18 10.22
C SER A 424 -23.38 14.69 10.10
N SER A 425 -22.34 15.53 10.22
CA SER A 425 -22.49 16.99 10.19
C SER A 425 -22.89 17.51 8.81
N ASN A 426 -22.44 16.83 7.76
CA ASN A 426 -22.79 17.12 6.37
C ASN A 426 -23.93 16.23 5.84
N TYR A 427 -24.65 15.51 6.70
CA TYR A 427 -25.58 14.48 6.23
C TYR A 427 -26.70 15.04 5.35
N GLN A 428 -27.24 16.21 5.73
CA GLN A 428 -28.21 16.95 4.92
C GLN A 428 -27.61 17.39 3.59
N ASN A 429 -26.35 17.86 3.56
CA ASN A 429 -25.67 18.24 2.31
C ASN A 429 -25.44 17.03 1.41
N ILE A 430 -24.92 15.92 1.94
CA ILE A 430 -24.62 14.67 1.23
C ILE A 430 -25.87 14.11 0.54
N LEU A 431 -27.03 14.17 1.19
CA LEU A 431 -28.29 13.76 0.58
C LEU A 431 -28.88 14.84 -0.34
N GLY A 432 -28.70 16.11 0.02
CA GLY A 432 -29.00 17.28 -0.80
C GLY A 432 -28.27 17.29 -2.15
N ILE A 433 -27.10 16.64 -2.29
CA ILE A 433 -26.44 16.42 -3.60
C ILE A 433 -27.41 15.85 -4.63
N SER A 434 -28.31 14.96 -4.22
CA SER A 434 -29.29 14.34 -5.14
C SER A 434 -30.37 15.28 -5.66
N ASN A 435 -30.44 16.51 -5.14
CA ASN A 435 -31.30 17.62 -5.58
C ASN A 435 -30.50 18.77 -6.24
N LEU A 436 -29.16 18.68 -6.35
CA LEU A 436 -28.34 19.76 -6.89
C LEU A 436 -28.25 19.76 -8.42
N TYR A 437 -28.18 20.96 -8.99
CA TYR A 437 -27.93 21.17 -10.42
C TYR A 437 -26.52 20.69 -10.82
N LEU A 438 -26.41 19.99 -11.95
CA LEU A 438 -25.20 19.26 -12.40
C LEU A 438 -23.90 20.07 -12.36
N PRO A 439 -23.84 21.34 -12.84
CA PRO A 439 -22.65 22.18 -12.70
C PRO A 439 -22.24 22.44 -11.23
N SER A 440 -23.21 22.67 -10.33
CA SER A 440 -22.96 22.93 -8.91
C SER A 440 -22.55 21.67 -8.13
N LEU A 441 -22.97 20.49 -8.59
CA LEU A 441 -22.59 19.20 -8.00
C LEU A 441 -21.06 18.98 -8.00
N SER A 442 -20.33 19.51 -9.00
CA SER A 442 -18.86 19.54 -9.00
C SER A 442 -18.32 20.11 -7.68
N ASP A 443 -18.80 21.28 -7.30
CA ASP A 443 -18.17 22.08 -6.25
C ASP A 443 -18.67 21.70 -4.87
N GLU A 444 -19.89 21.17 -4.74
CA GLU A 444 -20.33 20.59 -3.46
C GLU A 444 -19.63 19.26 -3.18
N VAL A 445 -19.42 18.40 -4.18
CA VAL A 445 -18.58 17.20 -4.01
C VAL A 445 -17.13 17.61 -3.71
N LYS A 446 -16.60 18.68 -4.32
CA LYS A 446 -15.29 19.25 -3.96
C LYS A 446 -15.25 19.65 -2.49
N ASN A 447 -16.23 20.42 -2.02
CA ASN A 447 -16.30 20.91 -0.64
C ASN A 447 -16.34 19.74 0.35
N LEU A 448 -17.16 18.72 0.06
CA LEU A 448 -17.30 17.54 0.90
C LEU A 448 -16.02 16.70 0.94
N VAL A 449 -15.37 16.45 -0.20
CA VAL A 449 -14.11 15.67 -0.28
C VAL A 449 -12.94 16.46 0.32
N VAL A 450 -12.74 17.72 -0.06
CA VAL A 450 -11.65 18.56 0.48
C VAL A 450 -11.85 18.81 1.97
N GLY A 451 -13.08 18.95 2.46
CA GLY A 451 -13.37 19.15 3.88
C GLY A 451 -13.06 17.92 4.74
N ILE A 452 -13.46 16.70 4.34
CA ILE A 452 -13.09 15.49 5.09
C ILE A 452 -11.59 15.22 5.01
N PHE A 453 -10.97 15.42 3.84
CA PHE A 453 -9.51 15.33 3.69
C PHE A 453 -8.80 16.35 4.58
N LYS A 454 -9.28 17.61 4.66
CA LYS A 454 -8.71 18.65 5.52
C LYS A 454 -8.82 18.30 7.01
N GLN A 455 -9.95 17.79 7.48
CA GLN A 455 -10.11 17.37 8.88
C GLN A 455 -9.21 16.19 9.23
N ILE A 456 -9.21 15.13 8.40
CA ILE A 456 -8.33 13.96 8.58
C ILE A 456 -6.86 14.38 8.49
N CYS A 457 -6.51 15.28 7.58
CA CYS A 457 -5.15 15.81 7.40
C CYS A 457 -4.66 16.59 8.62
N ILE A 458 -5.46 17.51 9.17
CA ILE A 458 -5.12 18.24 10.41
C ILE A 458 -4.81 17.26 11.54
N VAL A 459 -5.66 16.24 11.72
CA VAL A 459 -5.49 15.27 12.79
C VAL A 459 -4.33 14.31 12.53
N LEU A 460 -4.07 13.90 11.28
CA LEU A 460 -2.87 13.15 10.92
C LEU A 460 -1.59 13.97 11.10
N VAL A 461 -1.59 15.28 10.86
CA VAL A 461 -0.44 16.16 11.17
C VAL A 461 -0.19 16.23 12.69
N ILE A 462 -1.24 16.34 13.50
CA ILE A 462 -1.12 16.32 14.97
C ILE A 462 -0.59 14.96 15.47
N ILE A 463 -1.16 13.86 14.97
CA ILE A 463 -0.70 12.48 15.27
C ILE A 463 0.75 12.28 14.83
N ALA A 464 1.14 12.78 13.65
CA ALA A 464 2.49 12.64 13.14
C ALA A 464 3.52 13.51 13.89
N ALA A 465 3.15 14.72 14.33
CA ALA A 465 4.00 15.53 15.18
C ALA A 465 4.22 14.88 16.55
N THR A 466 3.15 14.30 17.11
CA THR A 466 3.19 13.54 18.37
C THR A 466 4.06 12.28 18.22
N ASP A 467 3.85 11.49 17.17
CA ASP A 467 4.66 10.30 16.87
C ASP A 467 6.12 10.67 16.62
N TYR A 468 6.42 11.73 15.86
CA TYR A 468 7.80 12.17 15.63
C TYR A 468 8.52 12.50 16.93
N PHE A 469 7.87 13.24 17.84
CA PHE A 469 8.42 13.56 19.15
C PHE A 469 8.57 12.33 20.05
N MET A 470 7.52 11.51 20.14
CA MET A 470 7.54 10.22 20.84
C MET A 470 8.63 9.30 20.30
N GLN A 471 8.89 9.30 18.99
CA GLN A 471 9.77 8.34 18.34
C GLN A 471 11.22 8.81 18.27
N ILE A 472 11.48 10.12 18.32
CA ILE A 472 12.79 10.67 18.76
C ILE A 472 13.07 10.23 20.19
N ARG A 473 12.10 10.40 21.11
CA ARG A 473 12.22 10.01 22.51
C ARG A 473 12.38 8.49 22.70
N MET A 474 11.66 7.68 21.91
CA MET A 474 11.80 6.22 21.88
C MET A 474 13.10 5.77 21.20
N HIS A 475 13.60 6.46 20.18
CA HIS A 475 14.91 6.15 19.59
C HIS A 475 16.03 6.47 20.59
N ASN A 476 16.01 7.66 21.20
CA ASN A 476 16.89 7.96 22.33
C ASN A 476 16.76 6.92 23.45
N LYS A 477 15.55 6.38 23.70
CA LYS A 477 15.29 5.34 24.70
C LYS A 477 15.85 3.96 24.33
N ASP A 478 15.54 3.43 23.16
CA ASP A 478 16.06 2.13 22.71
C ASP A 478 17.59 2.14 22.60
N MET A 479 18.13 3.32 22.35
CA MET A 479 19.56 3.54 22.37
C MET A 479 20.14 3.48 23.80
N ARG A 480 19.36 3.46 24.90
CA ARG A 480 19.94 3.33 26.25
C ARG A 480 20.86 2.12 26.31
N MET A 481 21.87 2.29 27.14
CA MET A 481 22.85 1.26 27.41
C MET A 481 22.70 0.87 28.86
N THR A 482 22.68 -0.43 29.11
CA THR A 482 22.82 -0.99 30.44
C THR A 482 24.16 -0.57 31.04
N LYS A 483 24.29 -0.61 32.38
CA LYS A 483 25.56 -0.31 33.06
C LYS A 483 26.70 -1.25 32.64
N GLN A 484 26.38 -2.41 32.05
CA GLN A 484 27.34 -3.37 31.53
C GLN A 484 27.94 -2.89 30.19
N GLU A 485 27.10 -2.53 29.21
CA GLU A 485 27.53 -2.11 27.87
C GLU A 485 28.47 -0.89 27.89
N ILE A 486 28.21 0.08 28.77
CA ILE A 486 29.08 1.25 28.98
C ILE A 486 30.51 0.82 29.37
N LYS A 487 30.63 -0.21 30.22
CA LYS A 487 31.90 -0.72 30.73
C LYS A 487 32.69 -1.48 29.66
N ASP A 488 32.01 -2.09 28.70
CA ASP A 488 32.64 -2.83 27.60
C ASP A 488 33.00 -1.91 26.41
N GLU A 489 32.21 -0.86 26.14
CA GLU A 489 32.55 0.19 25.17
C GLU A 489 33.84 0.94 25.58
N TYR A 490 34.07 1.15 26.88
CA TYR A 490 35.33 1.67 27.42
C TYR A 490 36.52 0.74 27.14
N LYS A 491 36.41 -0.55 27.47
CA LYS A 491 37.47 -1.56 27.22
C LYS A 491 37.88 -1.62 25.75
N GLN A 492 36.91 -1.55 24.83
CA GLN A 492 37.19 -1.56 23.39
C GLN A 492 37.86 -0.28 22.88
N SER A 493 37.72 0.83 23.59
CA SER A 493 38.26 2.13 23.16
C SER A 493 39.70 2.36 23.61
N GLU A 494 40.08 1.90 24.80
CA GLU A 494 41.46 2.08 25.34
C GLU A 494 42.31 0.79 25.26
N GLY A 495 41.68 -0.36 25.08
CA GLY A 495 42.30 -1.69 25.09
C GLY A 495 42.53 -2.22 26.50
N ASP A 496 42.42 -3.55 26.68
CA ASP A 496 42.60 -4.20 27.97
C ASP A 496 44.04 -4.01 28.52
N PRO A 497 44.22 -3.40 29.71
CA PRO A 497 45.54 -3.21 30.34
C PRO A 497 46.32 -4.52 30.53
N GLN A 498 45.65 -5.64 30.83
CA GLN A 498 46.30 -6.94 31.00
C GLN A 498 46.87 -7.47 29.68
N LEU A 499 46.20 -7.17 28.56
CA LEU A 499 46.65 -7.59 27.23
C LEU A 499 47.89 -6.80 26.80
N LYS A 500 47.90 -5.47 27.01
CA LYS A 500 49.09 -4.62 26.82
C LYS A 500 50.28 -5.11 27.66
N GLY A 501 50.05 -5.51 28.91
CA GLY A 501 51.06 -6.14 29.78
C GLY A 501 51.64 -7.43 29.19
N LYS A 502 50.79 -8.39 28.83
CA LYS A 502 51.20 -9.69 28.25
C LYS A 502 51.97 -9.54 26.94
N ILE A 503 51.60 -8.60 26.07
CA ILE A 503 52.33 -8.32 24.82
C ILE A 503 53.76 -7.84 25.12
N LYS A 504 53.92 -6.88 26.04
CA LYS A 504 55.23 -6.33 26.43
C LYS A 504 56.12 -7.36 27.13
N GLN A 505 55.54 -8.28 27.90
CA GLN A 505 56.26 -9.42 28.46
C GLN A 505 56.77 -10.37 27.36
N LYS A 506 55.88 -10.85 26.48
CA LYS A 506 56.24 -11.80 25.41
C LYS A 506 57.28 -11.23 24.44
N GLN A 507 57.25 -9.92 24.18
CA GLN A 507 58.30 -9.24 23.40
C GLN A 507 59.68 -9.36 24.05
N ARG A 508 59.80 -9.16 25.37
CA ARG A 508 61.06 -9.33 26.12
C ARG A 508 61.57 -10.77 26.08
N GLU A 509 60.67 -11.75 26.25
CA GLU A 509 61.01 -13.18 26.19
C GLU A 509 61.56 -13.58 24.81
N MET A 510 60.96 -13.07 23.72
CA MET A 510 61.45 -13.32 22.35
C MET A 510 62.80 -12.65 22.08
N GLY A 511 63.03 -11.43 22.58
CA GLY A 511 64.32 -10.76 22.49
C GLY A 511 65.44 -11.53 23.19
N MET A 512 65.19 -11.94 24.45
CA MET A 512 66.12 -12.76 25.24
C MET A 512 66.46 -14.09 24.54
N LYS A 513 65.47 -14.74 23.89
CA LYS A 513 65.70 -15.98 23.14
C LYS A 513 66.58 -15.76 21.90
N ARG A 514 66.43 -14.64 21.19
CA ARG A 514 67.30 -14.30 20.03
C ARG A 514 68.73 -14.05 20.47
N MET A 515 68.94 -13.17 21.45
CA MET A 515 70.26 -12.88 22.01
C MET A 515 71.00 -14.15 22.46
N MET A 516 70.31 -15.08 23.13
CA MET A 516 70.89 -16.36 23.55
C MET A 516 71.23 -17.30 22.39
N SER A 517 70.57 -17.16 21.23
CA SER A 517 70.90 -17.92 20.02
C SER A 517 72.22 -17.42 19.41
N SER A 518 72.40 -16.10 19.33
CA SER A 518 73.58 -15.46 18.74
C SER A 518 74.90 -15.70 19.50
N VAL A 519 74.84 -16.32 20.68
CA VAL A 519 76.03 -16.77 21.43
C VAL A 519 76.71 -17.95 20.74
N ALA A 520 75.97 -18.82 20.05
CA ALA A 520 76.55 -19.97 19.34
C ALA A 520 77.39 -19.53 18.12
N ASP A 521 76.98 -18.45 17.45
CA ASP A 521 77.68 -17.87 16.30
C ASP A 521 78.83 -16.92 16.68
N ALA A 522 79.17 -16.81 17.98
CA ALA A 522 80.17 -15.88 18.47
C ALA A 522 81.62 -16.39 18.26
N THR A 523 82.54 -15.47 18.02
CA THR A 523 83.97 -15.77 17.82
C THR A 523 84.68 -15.95 19.16
N VAL A 524 84.28 -15.18 20.19
CA VAL A 524 84.81 -15.23 21.56
C VAL A 524 83.76 -14.74 22.56
N VAL A 525 83.79 -15.26 23.79
CA VAL A 525 83.08 -14.66 24.94
C VAL A 525 84.08 -14.12 25.96
N ILE A 526 84.03 -12.81 26.21
CA ILE A 526 84.84 -12.13 27.22
C ILE A 526 84.07 -12.08 28.54
N THR A 527 84.73 -12.40 29.65
CA THR A 527 84.05 -12.58 30.96
C THR A 527 84.71 -11.86 32.12
N ASN A 528 83.86 -11.44 33.07
CA ASN A 528 84.20 -11.13 34.45
C ASN A 528 83.58 -12.26 35.31
N PRO A 529 84.38 -13.16 35.92
CA PRO A 529 84.02 -14.57 36.17
C PRO A 529 82.62 -14.87 36.70
N THR A 530 82.15 -14.13 37.70
CA THR A 530 80.86 -14.36 38.38
C THR A 530 79.75 -13.43 37.92
N HIS A 531 80.06 -12.35 37.21
CA HIS A 531 79.15 -11.21 37.04
C HIS A 531 78.83 -10.79 35.62
N LEU A 532 79.76 -10.89 34.65
CA LEU A 532 79.51 -10.40 33.27
C LEU A 532 80.01 -11.40 32.23
N ALA A 533 79.27 -11.51 31.12
CA ALA A 533 79.71 -12.18 29.91
C ALA A 533 79.24 -11.38 28.68
N ILE A 534 80.16 -11.19 27.72
CA ILE A 534 79.94 -10.43 26.48
C ILE A 534 80.46 -11.30 25.33
N ALA A 535 79.55 -11.69 24.43
CA ALA A 535 79.85 -12.47 23.24
C ALA A 535 80.10 -11.52 22.06
N ILE A 536 81.24 -11.70 21.39
CA ILE A 536 81.68 -10.88 20.26
C ILE A 536 81.72 -11.77 19.01
N LYS A 537 81.16 -11.29 17.91
CA LYS A 537 81.29 -11.92 16.59
C LYS A 537 82.22 -11.10 15.70
N TYR A 538 83.10 -11.81 15.00
CA TYR A 538 84.02 -11.30 14.00
C TYR A 538 84.32 -12.41 12.98
N GLU A 539 84.21 -12.10 11.70
CA GLU A 539 84.45 -13.03 10.59
C GLU A 539 85.58 -12.49 9.71
N GLU A 540 86.66 -13.26 9.52
CA GLU A 540 87.74 -12.87 8.62
C GLU A 540 87.31 -13.05 7.15
N GLY A 541 87.46 -12.00 6.34
CA GLY A 541 87.13 -12.01 4.91
C GLY A 541 85.70 -11.57 4.56
N THR A 542 84.85 -11.30 5.56
CA THR A 542 83.51 -10.69 5.36
C THR A 542 83.63 -9.15 5.38
N ASN A 543 82.65 -8.42 4.82
CA ASN A 543 82.55 -6.94 4.88
C ASN A 543 82.21 -6.41 6.30
N MET A 544 82.85 -6.91 7.36
CA MET A 544 82.71 -6.39 8.72
C MET A 544 83.85 -5.40 9.01
N GLU A 545 83.54 -4.10 9.06
CA GLU A 545 84.52 -3.04 9.39
C GLU A 545 84.98 -3.10 10.86
N ALA A 546 84.22 -3.77 11.72
CA ALA A 546 84.46 -3.90 13.15
C ALA A 546 83.94 -5.26 13.70
N PRO A 547 84.48 -5.77 14.81
CA PRO A 547 83.83 -6.82 15.60
C PRO A 547 82.55 -6.29 16.27
N LYS A 548 81.54 -7.15 16.40
CA LYS A 548 80.18 -6.78 16.87
C LYS A 548 79.80 -7.49 18.17
N VAL A 549 79.10 -6.80 19.08
CA VAL A 549 78.57 -7.42 20.31
C VAL A 549 77.24 -8.12 20.00
N VAL A 550 77.25 -9.45 20.03
CA VAL A 550 76.07 -10.29 19.69
C VAL A 550 75.26 -10.75 20.90
N ALA A 551 75.84 -10.71 22.09
CA ALA A 551 75.12 -10.83 23.36
C ALA A 551 75.90 -10.17 24.50
N LYS A 552 75.20 -9.54 25.46
CA LYS A 552 75.78 -9.17 26.77
C LYS A 552 74.82 -9.54 27.90
N GLY A 553 75.36 -9.87 29.06
CA GLY A 553 74.54 -10.28 30.20
C GLY A 553 75.27 -10.17 31.53
N ALA A 554 74.49 -9.93 32.58
CA ALA A 554 74.93 -9.92 33.97
C ALA A 554 74.44 -11.17 34.74
N ASP A 555 75.17 -11.55 35.78
CA ASP A 555 74.88 -12.62 36.76
C ASP A 555 74.28 -13.89 36.12
N TYR A 556 72.98 -14.19 36.33
CA TYR A 556 72.33 -15.37 35.75
C TYR A 556 72.36 -15.40 34.21
N VAL A 557 72.26 -14.24 33.56
CA VAL A 557 72.38 -14.12 32.10
C VAL A 557 73.83 -14.39 31.67
N ALA A 558 74.81 -13.90 32.44
CA ALA A 558 76.23 -14.18 32.21
C ALA A 558 76.57 -15.67 32.35
N LEU A 559 76.02 -16.34 33.37
CA LEU A 559 76.17 -17.79 33.57
C LEU A 559 75.62 -18.57 32.36
N LYS A 560 74.47 -18.16 31.82
CA LYS A 560 73.84 -18.82 30.67
C LYS A 560 74.53 -18.54 29.33
N ILE A 561 75.08 -17.34 29.13
CA ILE A 561 75.96 -17.06 27.98
C ILE A 561 77.20 -17.97 28.04
N LYS A 562 77.84 -18.11 29.21
CA LYS A 562 78.99 -19.02 29.38
C LYS A 562 78.65 -20.50 29.17
N SER A 563 77.46 -20.96 29.56
CA SER A 563 77.07 -22.36 29.28
C SER A 563 76.90 -22.56 27.78
N ILE A 564 76.10 -21.72 27.10
CA ILE A 564 75.88 -21.83 25.65
C ILE A 564 77.19 -21.72 24.87
N ALA A 565 78.10 -20.84 25.27
CA ALA A 565 79.43 -20.75 24.67
C ALA A 565 80.22 -22.07 24.79
N LYS A 566 80.23 -22.68 25.99
CA LYS A 566 80.87 -23.98 26.22
C LYS A 566 80.18 -25.12 25.44
N ASP A 567 78.86 -25.09 25.34
CA ASP A 567 78.05 -26.08 24.64
C ASP A 567 78.19 -26.02 23.11
N ASN A 568 78.81 -24.95 22.57
CA ASN A 568 79.05 -24.71 21.13
C ASN A 568 80.55 -24.47 20.82
N ASP A 569 81.47 -24.91 21.68
CA ASP A 569 82.93 -24.77 21.53
C ASP A 569 83.47 -23.32 21.31
N VAL A 570 82.69 -22.31 21.70
CA VAL A 570 83.09 -20.90 21.61
C VAL A 570 84.10 -20.58 22.73
N PRO A 571 85.32 -20.10 22.41
CA PRO A 571 86.33 -19.81 23.42
C PRO A 571 85.88 -18.74 24.42
N VAL A 572 86.03 -19.05 25.71
CA VAL A 572 85.72 -18.14 26.82
C VAL A 572 87.02 -17.61 27.40
N ILE A 573 87.22 -16.29 27.35
CA ILE A 573 88.41 -15.60 27.86
C ILE A 573 88.04 -14.75 29.07
N GLU A 574 88.87 -14.77 30.11
CA GLU A 574 88.69 -13.91 31.27
C GLU A 574 89.45 -12.58 31.07
N ASN A 575 88.73 -11.46 31.08
CA ASN A 575 89.32 -10.13 31.10
C ASN A 575 88.39 -9.18 31.88
N LYS A 576 88.60 -9.11 33.20
CA LYS A 576 87.71 -8.35 34.11
C LYS A 576 87.59 -6.86 33.75
N PRO A 577 88.66 -6.12 33.39
CA PRO A 577 88.55 -4.73 32.94
C PRO A 577 87.76 -4.55 31.65
N LEU A 578 88.11 -5.31 30.59
CA LEU A 578 87.46 -5.19 29.28
C LEU A 578 85.99 -5.59 29.34
N ALA A 579 85.66 -6.65 30.08
CA ALA A 579 84.27 -7.09 30.24
C ALA A 579 83.38 -6.03 30.91
N ARG A 580 83.91 -5.25 31.87
CA ARG A 580 83.17 -4.13 32.48
C ARG A 580 82.98 -2.99 31.48
N LEU A 581 84.06 -2.53 30.86
CA LEU A 581 84.04 -1.45 29.88
C LEU A 581 83.07 -1.74 28.71
N MET A 582 83.07 -2.96 28.18
CA MET A 582 82.15 -3.35 27.11
C MET A 582 80.70 -3.46 27.57
N TYR A 583 80.43 -3.96 28.78
CA TYR A 583 79.07 -4.05 29.30
C TYR A 583 78.43 -2.67 29.46
N ASP A 584 79.21 -1.69 29.92
CA ASP A 584 78.75 -0.33 30.21
C ASP A 584 78.72 0.58 28.97
N ARG A 585 79.53 0.33 27.93
CA ARG A 585 79.69 1.21 26.75
C ARG A 585 79.08 0.75 25.43
N VAL A 586 78.75 -0.54 25.27
CA VAL A 586 78.32 -1.11 23.97
C VAL A 586 77.04 -1.90 24.14
N GLU A 587 76.00 -1.62 23.36
CA GLU A 587 74.77 -2.42 23.36
C GLU A 587 74.83 -3.66 22.47
N ILE A 588 73.81 -4.50 22.60
CA ILE A 588 73.65 -5.70 21.76
C ILE A 588 73.30 -5.25 20.34
N ASP A 589 73.91 -5.88 19.35
CA ASP A 589 73.82 -5.51 17.94
C ASP A 589 74.44 -4.14 17.59
N GLU A 590 75.35 -3.63 18.42
CA GLU A 590 76.27 -2.53 18.08
C GLU A 590 77.69 -3.03 17.79
N ASP A 591 78.38 -2.29 16.94
CA ASP A 591 79.80 -2.46 16.66
C ASP A 591 80.65 -1.85 17.79
N ILE A 592 81.85 -2.40 18.00
CA ILE A 592 82.71 -1.97 19.11
C ILE A 592 83.28 -0.56 18.83
N PRO A 593 83.39 0.34 19.84
CA PRO A 593 83.97 1.66 19.64
C PRO A 593 85.50 1.61 19.54
N GLN A 594 86.08 2.58 18.82
CA GLN A 594 87.50 2.59 18.43
C GLN A 594 88.47 2.58 19.64
N ASP A 595 88.06 3.09 20.80
CA ASP A 595 88.85 3.08 22.03
C ASP A 595 89.03 1.67 22.65
N LEU A 596 88.18 0.71 22.25
CA LEU A 596 88.24 -0.68 22.70
C LEU A 596 88.83 -1.63 21.64
N TYR A 597 89.06 -1.17 20.41
CA TYR A 597 89.57 -1.99 19.30
C TYR A 597 90.86 -2.75 19.63
N GLN A 598 91.87 -2.08 20.20
CA GLN A 598 93.14 -2.73 20.52
C GLN A 598 92.95 -3.90 21.50
N ALA A 599 92.24 -3.65 22.61
CA ALA A 599 92.02 -4.63 23.66
C ALA A 599 91.18 -5.83 23.18
N VAL A 600 90.29 -5.64 22.19
CA VAL A 600 89.50 -6.72 21.58
C VAL A 600 90.30 -7.45 20.50
N ALA A 601 91.11 -6.75 19.70
CA ALA A 601 91.99 -7.36 18.70
C ALA A 601 93.03 -8.29 19.35
N GLU A 602 93.61 -7.90 20.49
CA GLU A 602 94.50 -8.77 21.29
C GLU A 602 93.80 -10.07 21.70
N ILE A 603 92.55 -10.00 22.17
CA ILE A 603 91.72 -11.17 22.52
C ILE A 603 91.42 -12.04 21.29
N LEU A 604 91.04 -11.44 20.16
CA LEU A 604 90.74 -12.16 18.92
C LEU A 604 91.99 -12.88 18.37
N VAL A 605 93.16 -12.24 18.37
CA VAL A 605 94.43 -12.86 17.94
C VAL A 605 94.83 -14.04 18.82
N ILE A 606 94.59 -13.95 20.14
CA ILE A 606 94.78 -15.09 21.06
C ILE A 606 93.84 -16.26 20.67
N VAL A 607 92.57 -15.96 20.43
CA VAL A 607 91.57 -16.97 20.04
C VAL A 607 91.85 -17.60 18.67
N MET A 608 92.32 -16.82 17.70
CA MET A 608 92.70 -17.30 16.37
C MET A 608 93.90 -18.26 16.42
N LYS A 609 94.89 -18.00 17.29
CA LYS A 609 95.98 -18.94 17.56
C LYS A 609 95.45 -20.23 18.21
N LEU A 610 94.62 -20.12 19.24
CA LEU A 610 93.98 -21.26 19.90
C LEU A 610 93.03 -22.08 19.01
N LYS A 611 92.57 -21.53 17.87
CA LYS A 611 91.83 -22.25 16.81
C LYS A 611 92.72 -22.80 15.68
N LYS A 612 94.03 -22.55 15.72
CA LYS A 612 95.02 -22.96 14.71
C LYS A 612 96.05 -23.97 15.25
N ASP A 613 96.20 -24.01 16.57
CA ASP A 613 96.92 -25.04 17.33
C ASP A 613 95.99 -26.20 17.78
N LYS A 614 94.82 -26.34 17.14
CA LYS A 614 93.79 -27.39 17.32
C LYS A 614 93.50 -28.05 15.98
#